data_AF-A0A3D5B9U1-F1
#
_entry.id   AF-A0A3D5B9U1-F1
#
_cell.length_a   1.000
_cell.length_b   1.000
_cell.length_c   1.000
_cell.angle_alpha   90.00
_cell.angle_beta   90.00
_cell.angle_gamma   90.00
#
_symmetry.space_group_name_H-M   'P 1'
#
loop_
_entity.id
_entity.type
_entity.pdbx_description
1 polymer ?
#
loop_
_entity_poly.entity_id
_entity_poly.type
_entity_poly.pdbx_seq_one_letter_code
_entity_poly.pdbx_strand_id
1 'polypeptide(L)' 'ADDVRCTHGATVGKLDEDLLFYLESRGIPRKDAEELIVMGFFAPIMERIPFDGVRTRFAEAVQEKMSQR' A
#
# COMPACT_ATOMS: atom_id res chain seq x y z
N ALA A 1 -8.90 35.94 -13.40
CA ALA A 1 -9.09 34.73 -12.57
C ALA A 1 -9.72 33.71 -13.49
N ASP A 2 -8.86 32.88 -14.08
CA ASP A 2 -9.17 31.95 -15.15
C ASP A 2 -9.98 30.75 -14.63
N ASP A 3 -10.81 30.19 -15.51
CA ASP A 3 -11.79 29.13 -15.24
C ASP A 3 -11.08 27.81 -14.88
N VAL A 4 -10.78 27.63 -13.59
CA VAL A 4 -10.12 26.42 -13.07
C VAL A 4 -11.07 25.66 -12.15
N ARG A 5 -11.08 24.32 -12.31
CA ARG A 5 -11.79 23.40 -11.41
C ARG A 5 -10.77 22.59 -10.62
N CYS A 6 -10.85 22.70 -9.30
CA CYS A 6 -10.01 21.96 -8.36
C CYS A 6 -10.89 21.07 -7.47
N THR A 7 -10.50 19.82 -7.27
CA THR A 7 -11.15 18.87 -6.35
C THR A 7 -10.11 18.23 -5.43
N HIS A 8 -10.49 17.94 -4.18
CA HIS A 8 -9.66 17.22 -3.22
C HIS A 8 -10.50 16.14 -2.52
N GLY A 9 -9.86 15.05 -2.12
CA GLY A 9 -10.48 13.97 -1.37
C GLY A 9 -9.43 13.23 -0.56
N ALA A 10 -9.80 12.77 0.63
CA ALA A 10 -8.96 11.99 1.52
C ALA A 10 -9.79 10.88 2.15
N THR A 11 -9.19 9.71 2.30
CA THR A 11 -9.82 8.54 2.91
C THR A 11 -8.95 8.02 4.04
N VAL A 12 -9.57 7.61 5.14
CA VAL A 12 -8.91 6.96 6.28
C VAL A 12 -9.65 5.67 6.57
N GLY A 13 -8.90 4.60 6.83
CA GLY A 13 -9.46 3.29 7.12
C GLY A 13 -8.42 2.39 7.79
N LYS A 14 -8.92 1.27 8.32
CA LYS A 14 -8.08 0.14 8.75
C LYS A 14 -7.88 -0.83 7.58
N LEU A 15 -7.08 -1.88 7.77
CA LEU A 15 -7.10 -3.00 6.83
C LEU A 15 -8.50 -3.61 6.78
N ASP A 16 -8.87 -4.08 5.60
CA ASP A 16 -10.12 -4.79 5.38
C ASP A 16 -10.00 -6.22 5.93
N GLU A 17 -10.78 -6.53 6.96
CA GLU A 17 -10.77 -7.84 7.60
C GLU A 17 -11.32 -8.93 6.68
N ASP A 18 -12.16 -8.60 5.70
CA ASP A 18 -12.66 -9.59 4.72
C ASP A 18 -11.54 -10.01 3.75
N LEU A 19 -10.67 -9.07 3.36
CA LEU A 19 -9.47 -9.36 2.57
C LEU A 19 -8.46 -10.20 3.35
N LEU A 20 -8.27 -9.88 4.64
CA LEU A 20 -7.39 -10.66 5.52
C LEU A 20 -7.92 -12.08 5.69
N PHE A 21 -9.20 -12.24 6.03
CA PHE A 21 -9.84 -13.54 6.14
C PHE A 21 -9.73 -14.34 4.84
N TYR A 22 -9.93 -13.69 3.69
CA TYR A 22 -9.80 -14.35 2.39
C TYR A 22 -8.38 -14.91 2.17
N LEU A 23 -7.33 -14.14 2.45
CA LEU A 23 -5.95 -14.59 2.30
C LEU A 23 -5.58 -15.66 3.33
N GLU A 24 -5.98 -15.49 4.59
CA GLU A 24 -5.79 -16.48 5.65
C GLU A 24 -6.48 -17.81 5.31
N SER A 25 -7.68 -17.78 4.72
CA SER A 25 -8.40 -18.99 4.28
C SER A 25 -7.67 -19.76 3.17
N ARG A 26 -6.74 -19.11 2.47
CA ARG A 26 -5.85 -19.72 1.47
C ARG A 26 -4.53 -20.22 2.06
N GLY A 27 -4.39 -20.18 3.38
CA GLY A 27 -3.21 -20.65 4.10
C GLY A 27 -2.09 -19.62 4.20
N ILE A 28 -2.35 -18.36 3.86
CA ILE A 28 -1.35 -17.28 4.00
C ILE A 28 -1.35 -16.82 5.46
N PRO A 29 -0.20 -16.82 6.17
CA PRO A 29 -0.12 -16.31 7.53
C PRO A 29 -0.58 -14.85 7.61
N ARG A 30 -1.26 -14.48 8.71
CA ARG A 30 -1.79 -13.12 8.89
C ARG A 30 -0.77 -12.03 8.60
N LYS A 31 0.46 -12.18 9.09
CA LYS A 31 1.55 -11.21 8.87
C LYS A 31 1.84 -11.00 7.38
N ASP A 32 1.91 -12.09 6.64
CA ASP A 32 2.20 -12.07 5.20
C ASP A 32 0.98 -11.53 4.41
N ALA A 33 -0.24 -11.81 4.87
CA ALA A 33 -1.47 -11.26 4.30
C ALA A 33 -1.56 -9.73 4.50
N GLU A 34 -1.23 -9.24 5.70
CA GLU A 34 -1.16 -7.80 5.99
C GLU A 34 -0.11 -7.12 5.11
N GLU A 35 1.09 -7.69 4.98
CA GLU A 35 2.14 -7.17 4.10
C GLU A 35 1.69 -7.15 2.64
N LEU A 36 1.07 -8.22 2.16
CA LEU A 36 0.59 -8.32 0.78
C LEU A 36 -0.44 -7.23 0.45
N ILE A 37 -1.41 -7.00 1.34
CA ILE A 37 -2.44 -5.96 1.17
C ILE A 37 -1.79 -4.57 1.16
N VAL A 38 -0.87 -4.29 2.09
CA VAL A 38 -0.18 -2.99 2.16
C VAL A 38 0.68 -2.75 0.92
N MET A 39 1.44 -3.74 0.49
CA MET A 39 2.25 -3.62 -0.73
C MET A 39 1.39 -3.45 -1.97
N GLY A 40 0.25 -4.16 -2.06
CA GLY A 40 -0.74 -3.99 -3.13
C GLY A 40 -1.34 -2.58 -3.17
N PHE A 41 -1.58 -1.96 -2.01
CA PHE A 41 -2.05 -0.58 -1.92
C PHE A 41 -1.02 0.43 -2.50
N PHE A 42 0.27 0.21 -2.23
CA PHE A 42 1.34 1.08 -2.73
C PHE A 42 1.78 0.78 -4.16
N ALA A 43 1.48 -0.40 -4.72
CA ALA A 43 1.94 -0.81 -6.05
C ALA A 43 1.65 0.22 -7.17
N PRO A 44 0.43 0.80 -7.29
CA PRO A 44 0.16 1.82 -8.30
C PRO A 44 0.98 3.11 -8.12
N ILE A 45 1.38 3.42 -6.89
CA ILE A 45 2.26 4.57 -6.59
C ILE A 45 3.69 4.24 -7.00
N MET A 46 4.16 3.03 -6.69
CA MET A 46 5.51 2.58 -7.08
C MET A 46 5.69 2.55 -8.60
N GLU A 47 4.68 2.11 -9.34
CA GLU A 47 4.71 2.07 -10.81
C GLU A 47 4.91 3.44 -11.45
N ARG A 48 4.47 4.52 -10.78
CA ARG A 48 4.63 5.91 -11.23
C ARG A 48 6.01 6.49 -10.95
N ILE A 49 6.85 5.79 -10.19
CA ILE A 49 8.22 6.23 -9.88
C ILE A 49 9.13 5.80 -11.05
N PRO A 50 9.68 6.75 -11.83
CA PRO A 50 10.44 6.43 -13.04
C PRO A 50 11.89 5.97 -12.75
N PHE A 51 12.37 6.16 -11.52
CA PHE A 51 13.74 5.86 -11.14
C PHE A 51 13.78 4.67 -10.19
N ASP A 52 14.38 3.57 -10.65
CA ASP A 52 14.39 2.29 -9.93
C ASP A 52 15.03 2.39 -8.55
N GLY A 53 16.12 3.15 -8.40
CA GLY A 53 16.76 3.31 -7.08
C GLY A 53 15.85 3.97 -6.03
N VAL A 54 14.94 4.85 -6.45
CA VAL A 54 13.95 5.47 -5.56
C VAL A 54 12.82 4.49 -5.28
N ARG A 55 12.40 3.71 -6.27
CA ARG A 55 11.39 2.65 -6.11
C ARG A 55 11.86 1.61 -5.09
N THR A 56 13.09 1.12 -5.23
CA THR A 56 13.70 0.15 -4.30
C THR A 56 13.79 0.72 -2.90
N ARG A 57 14.34 1.93 -2.74
CA ARG A 57 14.45 2.59 -1.43
C ARG A 57 13.09 2.79 -0.77
N PHE A 58 12.05 3.11 -1.55
CA PHE A 58 10.70 3.25 -1.03
C PHE A 58 10.13 1.91 -0.55
N ALA A 59 10.30 0.84 -1.33
CA ALA A 59 9.87 -0.50 -0.94
C ALA A 59 10.57 -0.97 0.34
N GLU A 60 11.89 -0.78 0.45
CA GLU A 60 12.66 -1.09 1.67
C GLU A 60 12.15 -0.32 2.88
N ALA A 61 11.88 0.97 2.74
CA ALA A 61 11.35 1.80 3.83
C ALA A 61 9.95 1.36 4.29
N VAL A 62 9.10 0.88 3.37
CA VAL A 62 7.79 0.30 3.71
C VAL A 62 7.97 -0.99 4.48
N GLN A 63 8.83 -1.90 4.00
CA GLN A 63 9.12 -3.17 4.66
C GLN A 63 9.70 -2.99 6.07
N GLU A 64 10.65 -2.06 6.22
CA GLU A 64 11.23 -1.72 7.52
C GLU A 64 10.14 -1.29 8.51
N LYS A 65 9.23 -0.39 8.11
CA LYS A 65 8.11 0.04 8.94
C LYS A 65 7.14 -1.09 9.31
N MET A 66 6.92 -2.04 8.41
CA MET A 66 6.07 -3.20 8.67
C MET A 66 6.73 -4.17 9.66
N SER A 67 8.07 -4.31 9.62
CA SER A 67 8.81 -5.18 10.54
C SER A 67 8.96 -4.63 11.96
N GLN A 68 8.82 -3.31 12.13
CA GLN A 68 8.91 -2.61 13.43
C GLN A 68 7.57 -2.61 14.20
N ARG A 69 6.59 -3.37 13.73
CA ARG A 69 5.23 -3.46 14.26
C ARG A 69 5.02 -4.80 14.96
#